data_AF-A0A9E0WP71-F1
#
_entry.id   AF-A0A9E0WP71-F1
#
_cell.length_a   1.000
_cell.length_b   1.000
_cell.length_c   1.000
_cell.angle_alpha   90.00
_cell.angle_beta   90.00
_cell.angle_gamma   90.00
#
_symmetry.space_group_name_H-M   'P 1'
#
loop_
_entity.id
_entity.type
_entity.pdbx_description
1 polymer ?
#
loop_
_entity_poly.entity_id
_entity_poly.type
_entity_poly.pdbx_seq_one_letter_code
_entity_poly.pdbx_strand_id
1 'polypeptide(L)'
;MNYFINVILPIPLEKSFTYAITRAEAEFLKPGMRVSVPFGKSKIYTGLVERIHQEAPQVYEAKQIHQILDETPLVTAIQLKHWQWMSNYYMCTVGEVMRAALPSAFILESETVIYRNTKLQIDDADLKDDEFIVYEALHHQSSLKIQDLMSILDKKNVLPVIKRLLDKDVINVQEEIYEKYKPKLVRYVKLATAHTSEKALQELMSTLSRAPKQRDVVMTLFSVSAQTKKPVKVSDLIDESDASSAIVKTLIDKGILEEYHIQTDRVQYEGDDNQASKHLNEHQETALSEVIQSFEKQDITLLYGVTSSGKTELYVKLIETQLSEGKQVLYLLPEIALTTQLVERLQNYFGEKVAVFHSKYSSHERVEVWNNVLHNSPKAQVILGARSSVLLPYQNLGLVIVDEEHESSYKQFDPAPRYHARDTAIVLASLFEAKTLLGSATPSLESFHNAQQGKYGLVELKHRFNNVLMPDIELIDIKDKHKRKRMTGHFSDRLILEMQDTLKAGHQIILFQNRRGFSPIVECNTCGHSPQCPNCDVSLTFHQYKNQLRCHYCGYHSVMHKTCEACHSVELDSKGFGTEQVEQEAKALFPDYNVARMDLDTTRGKYGYEKIITALEQQEIDILVGTQMLT
;
A
#
# COMPACT_ATOMS: atom_id res chain seq x y z
N MET A 1 -21.74 -28.71 28.94
CA MET A 1 -20.52 -28.92 28.14
C MET A 1 -19.72 -27.62 28.18
N ASN A 2 -18.42 -27.71 28.42
CA ASN A 2 -17.54 -26.55 28.38
C ASN A 2 -17.17 -26.27 26.92
N TYR A 3 -17.19 -25.00 26.52
CA TYR A 3 -16.84 -24.56 25.18
C TYR A 3 -15.53 -23.79 25.23
N PHE A 4 -14.75 -23.91 24.16
CA PHE A 4 -13.44 -23.30 24.03
C PHE A 4 -13.26 -22.70 22.62
N ILE A 5 -12.36 -21.72 22.54
CA ILE A 5 -11.89 -21.17 21.28
C ILE A 5 -10.38 -21.19 21.22
N ASN A 6 -9.84 -21.45 20.03
CA ASN A 6 -8.46 -21.14 19.72
C ASN A 6 -8.38 -19.73 19.15
N VAL A 7 -7.44 -18.94 19.67
CA VAL A 7 -7.27 -17.54 19.32
C VAL A 7 -5.85 -17.32 18.81
N ILE A 8 -5.75 -16.75 17.60
CA ILE A 8 -4.50 -16.24 17.04
C ILE A 8 -4.23 -14.89 17.70
N LEU A 9 -3.05 -14.74 18.28
CA LEU A 9 -2.58 -13.48 18.85
C LEU A 9 -1.56 -12.84 17.91
N PRO A 10 -1.49 -11.50 17.82
CA PRO A 10 -0.57 -10.78 16.94
C PRO A 10 0.86 -10.78 17.52
N ILE A 11 1.38 -11.94 17.91
CA ILE A 11 2.69 -12.12 18.56
C ILE A 11 3.47 -13.24 17.85
N PRO A 12 4.81 -13.22 17.89
CA PRO A 12 5.65 -14.21 17.21
C PRO A 12 5.70 -15.55 17.98
N LEU A 13 4.54 -16.18 18.19
CA LEU A 13 4.41 -17.51 18.80
C LEU A 13 3.66 -18.46 17.87
N GLU A 14 4.19 -19.66 17.69
CA GLU A 14 3.73 -20.63 16.69
C GLU A 14 2.32 -21.18 16.94
N LYS A 15 1.81 -21.11 18.17
CA LYS A 15 0.56 -21.74 18.57
C LYS A 15 -0.54 -20.72 18.81
N SER A 16 -1.76 -21.05 18.39
CA SER A 16 -2.96 -20.40 18.91
C SER A 16 -3.17 -20.76 20.38
N PHE A 17 -3.85 -19.88 21.09
CA PHE A 17 -4.10 -20.01 22.52
C PHE A 17 -5.57 -20.35 22.77
N THR A 18 -5.82 -21.29 23.67
CA THR A 18 -7.15 -21.79 23.98
C THR A 18 -7.75 -21.02 25.15
N TYR A 19 -8.95 -20.47 24.93
CA TYR A 19 -9.72 -19.72 25.93
C TYR A 19 -11.07 -20.40 26.17
N ALA A 20 -11.56 -20.34 27.41
CA ALA A 20 -12.87 -20.83 27.77
C ALA A 20 -13.94 -19.80 27.41
N ILE A 21 -15.08 -20.27 26.92
CA ILE A 21 -16.24 -19.45 26.59
C ILE A 21 -17.53 -20.10 27.06
N THR A 22 -18.56 -19.29 27.22
CA THR A 22 -19.93 -19.75 27.51
C THR A 22 -20.56 -20.38 26.28
N ARG A 23 -21.64 -21.14 26.48
CA ARG A 23 -22.43 -21.70 25.38
C ARG A 23 -23.01 -20.61 24.47
N ALA A 24 -23.50 -19.52 25.04
CA ALA A 24 -24.07 -18.41 24.27
C ALA A 24 -23.01 -17.74 23.37
N GLU A 25 -21.80 -17.54 23.90
CA GLU A 25 -20.67 -17.04 23.10
C GLU A 25 -20.27 -18.04 22.00
N ALA A 26 -20.33 -19.35 22.27
CA ALA A 26 -20.01 -20.38 21.27
C ALA A 26 -21.03 -20.42 20.12
N GLU A 27 -22.29 -20.12 20.39
CA GLU A 27 -23.36 -20.03 19.38
C GLU A 27 -23.27 -18.73 18.55
N PHE A 28 -22.72 -17.66 19.13
CA PHE A 28 -22.54 -16.37 18.45
C PHE A 28 -21.24 -16.27 17.64
N LEU A 29 -20.12 -16.71 18.22
CA LEU A 29 -18.79 -16.56 17.64
C LEU A 29 -18.68 -17.33 16.33
N LYS A 30 -17.87 -16.77 15.43
CA LYS A 30 -17.46 -17.39 14.17
C LYS A 30 -15.95 -17.21 14.00
N PRO A 31 -15.25 -18.16 13.34
CA PRO A 31 -13.87 -17.95 12.92
C PRO A 31 -13.71 -16.63 12.16
N GLY A 32 -12.62 -15.90 12.43
CA GLY A 32 -12.35 -14.59 11.85
C GLY A 32 -12.96 -13.40 12.59
N MET A 33 -13.69 -13.63 13.69
CA MET A 33 -14.10 -12.56 14.61
C MET A 33 -12.99 -12.22 15.60
N ARG A 34 -12.88 -10.95 15.99
CA ARG A 34 -11.94 -10.50 17.00
C ARG A 34 -12.51 -10.65 18.41
N VAL A 35 -11.63 -11.03 19.33
CA VAL A 35 -11.91 -11.13 20.76
C VAL A 35 -10.80 -10.43 21.53
N SER A 36 -11.17 -9.75 22.61
CA SER A 36 -10.21 -9.27 23.61
C SER A 36 -9.94 -10.38 24.61
N VAL A 37 -8.67 -10.72 24.80
CA VAL A 37 -8.27 -11.83 25.68
C VAL A 37 -7.12 -11.46 26.61
N PRO A 38 -7.09 -12.03 27.83
CA PRO A 38 -5.96 -11.88 28.72
C PRO A 38 -4.77 -12.73 28.25
N PHE A 39 -3.56 -12.21 28.38
CA PHE A 39 -2.32 -12.94 28.12
C PHE A 39 -1.28 -12.68 29.21
N GLY A 40 -0.71 -13.73 29.78
CA GLY A 40 0.16 -13.60 30.95
C GLY A 40 -0.57 -13.05 32.19
N LYS A 41 0.11 -12.23 33.00
CA LYS A 41 -0.42 -11.71 34.27
C LYS A 41 -1.32 -10.48 34.10
N SER A 42 -0.93 -9.54 33.23
CA SER A 42 -1.57 -8.22 33.11
C SER A 42 -1.77 -7.73 31.67
N LYS A 43 -1.41 -8.52 30.65
CA LYS A 43 -1.55 -8.07 29.26
C LYS A 43 -2.92 -8.42 28.71
N ILE A 44 -3.42 -7.55 27.84
CA ILE A 44 -4.64 -7.74 27.06
C ILE A 44 -4.26 -7.60 25.60
N TYR A 45 -4.70 -8.57 24.78
CA TYR A 45 -4.50 -8.55 23.34
C TYR A 45 -5.85 -8.63 22.63
N THR A 46 -5.90 -8.00 21.47
CA THR A 46 -6.92 -8.30 20.46
C THR A 46 -6.44 -9.50 19.66
N GLY A 47 -7.14 -10.61 19.79
CA GLY A 47 -6.89 -11.83 19.04
C GLY A 47 -8.01 -12.14 18.05
N LEU A 48 -7.74 -13.07 17.14
CA LEU A 48 -8.69 -13.53 16.13
C LEU A 48 -9.13 -14.97 16.45
N VAL A 49 -10.43 -15.23 16.47
CA VAL A 49 -10.96 -16.59 16.66
C VAL A 49 -10.61 -17.45 15.44
N GLU A 50 -9.88 -18.53 15.67
CA GLU A 50 -9.48 -19.50 14.64
C GLU A 50 -10.48 -20.66 14.57
N ARG A 51 -10.80 -21.26 15.72
CA ARG A 51 -11.65 -22.45 15.82
C ARG A 51 -12.46 -22.42 17.12
N ILE A 52 -13.70 -22.89 17.06
CA ILE A 52 -14.56 -23.12 18.23
C ILE A 52 -14.67 -24.64 18.45
N HIS A 53 -14.50 -25.11 19.68
CA HIS A 53 -14.47 -26.55 20.01
C HIS A 53 -14.87 -26.83 21.48
N GLN A 54 -14.85 -28.10 21.87
CA GLN A 54 -15.14 -28.57 23.25
C GLN A 54 -13.94 -29.27 23.91
N GLU A 55 -12.79 -29.30 23.23
CA GLU A 55 -11.54 -29.89 23.75
C GLU A 55 -10.84 -28.91 24.71
N ALA A 56 -10.67 -29.29 25.98
CA ALA A 56 -9.92 -28.49 26.95
C ALA A 56 -8.40 -28.59 26.72
N PRO A 57 -7.62 -27.52 26.98
CA PRO A 57 -6.17 -27.58 26.89
C PRO A 57 -5.59 -28.53 27.95
N GLN A 58 -4.56 -29.30 27.58
CA GLN A 58 -3.94 -30.29 28.48
C GLN A 58 -2.87 -29.69 29.40
N VAL A 59 -2.23 -28.60 28.99
CA VAL A 59 -0.99 -28.10 29.63
C VAL A 59 -1.25 -26.89 30.55
N TYR A 60 -2.43 -26.27 30.48
CA TYR A 60 -2.79 -25.10 31.27
C TYR A 60 -4.29 -25.00 31.44
N GLU A 61 -4.74 -24.21 32.41
CA GLU A 61 -6.15 -23.88 32.60
C GLU A 61 -6.55 -22.71 31.68
N ALA A 62 -7.61 -22.90 30.88
CA ALA A 62 -8.08 -21.90 29.94
C ALA A 62 -8.71 -20.70 30.67
N LYS A 63 -8.16 -19.50 30.48
CA LYS A 63 -8.79 -18.26 30.94
C LYS A 63 -10.03 -17.96 30.10
N GLN A 64 -10.96 -17.18 30.65
CA GLN A 64 -12.10 -16.64 29.87
C GLN A 64 -11.66 -15.45 29.01
N ILE A 65 -12.37 -15.25 27.89
CA ILE A 65 -12.25 -14.02 27.10
C ILE A 65 -12.79 -12.81 27.88
N HIS A 66 -12.32 -11.60 27.55
CA HIS A 66 -12.86 -10.37 28.12
C HIS A 66 -14.11 -9.90 27.39
N GLN A 67 -14.06 -9.91 26.05
CA GLN A 67 -15.13 -9.35 25.22
C GLN A 67 -15.01 -9.82 23.77
N ILE A 68 -16.15 -10.01 23.12
CA ILE A 68 -16.27 -10.15 21.65
C ILE A 68 -16.34 -8.75 21.03
N LEU A 69 -15.49 -8.47 20.06
CA LEU A 69 -15.30 -7.12 19.52
C LEU A 69 -16.07 -6.86 18.22
N ASP A 70 -16.51 -7.92 17.54
CA ASP A 70 -17.14 -7.85 16.22
C ASP A 70 -18.55 -8.47 16.23
N GLU A 71 -19.42 -7.96 15.36
CA GLU A 71 -20.74 -8.54 15.08
C GLU A 71 -20.69 -9.59 13.96
N THR A 72 -19.74 -9.44 13.03
CA THR A 72 -19.51 -10.34 11.89
C THR A 72 -18.01 -10.62 11.75
N PRO A 73 -17.60 -11.73 11.11
CA PRO A 73 -16.19 -12.00 10.88
C PRO A 73 -15.51 -10.89 10.07
N LEU A 74 -14.40 -10.38 10.59
CA LEU A 74 -13.58 -9.38 9.92
C LEU A 74 -12.58 -10.01 8.94
N VAL A 75 -12.22 -11.26 9.19
CA VAL A 75 -11.29 -12.06 8.39
C VAL A 75 -12.03 -13.27 7.84
N THR A 76 -11.87 -13.54 6.55
CA THR A 76 -12.56 -14.66 5.91
C THR A 76 -11.85 -16.00 6.15
N ALA A 77 -12.58 -17.11 5.96
CA ALA A 77 -11.98 -18.44 6.01
C ALA A 77 -10.89 -18.63 4.95
N ILE A 78 -11.03 -18.00 3.77
CA ILE A 78 -10.02 -18.05 2.71
C ILE A 78 -8.77 -17.26 3.14
N GLN A 79 -8.91 -16.10 3.77
CA GLN A 79 -7.77 -15.36 4.32
C GLN A 79 -7.04 -16.17 5.40
N LEU A 80 -7.75 -16.84 6.31
CA LEU A 80 -7.11 -17.70 7.31
C LEU A 80 -6.29 -18.82 6.67
N LYS A 81 -6.83 -19.48 5.61
CA LYS A 81 -6.07 -20.47 4.83
C LYS A 81 -4.84 -19.86 4.16
N HIS A 82 -5.00 -18.67 3.58
CA HIS A 82 -3.91 -17.93 2.95
C HIS A 82 -2.81 -17.59 3.96
N TRP A 83 -3.17 -17.07 5.13
CA TRP A 83 -2.23 -16.72 6.19
C TRP A 83 -1.50 -17.94 6.74
N GLN A 84 -2.20 -19.09 6.86
CA GLN A 84 -1.57 -20.34 7.25
C GLN A 84 -0.56 -20.84 6.20
N TRP A 85 -0.87 -20.70 4.91
CA TRP A 85 0.09 -21.00 3.86
C TRP A 85 1.31 -20.07 3.95
N MET A 86 1.09 -18.77 4.14
CA MET A 86 2.18 -17.79 4.28
C MET A 86 3.06 -18.10 5.48
N SER A 87 2.47 -18.40 6.65
CA SER A 87 3.22 -18.72 7.86
C SER A 87 4.10 -19.95 7.66
N ASN A 88 3.55 -20.99 7.03
CA ASN A 88 4.26 -22.24 6.77
C ASN A 88 5.37 -22.05 5.74
N TYR A 89 5.08 -21.38 4.62
CA TYR A 89 6.03 -21.22 3.52
C TYR A 89 7.19 -20.26 3.88
N TYR A 90 6.87 -19.14 4.53
CA TYR A 90 7.86 -18.13 4.93
C TYR A 90 8.45 -18.34 6.32
N MET A 91 8.13 -19.47 6.98
CA MET A 91 8.67 -19.85 8.30
C MET A 91 8.49 -18.75 9.35
N CYS A 92 7.26 -18.25 9.45
CA CYS A 92 6.85 -17.27 10.47
C CYS A 92 5.56 -17.73 11.11
N THR A 93 5.04 -16.96 12.06
CA THR A 93 3.82 -17.31 12.79
C THR A 93 2.60 -16.67 12.16
N VAL A 94 1.43 -17.32 12.29
CA VAL A 94 0.16 -16.73 11.82
C VAL A 94 -0.13 -15.41 12.54
N GLY A 95 0.36 -15.25 13.78
CA GLY A 95 0.30 -13.99 14.51
C GLY A 95 1.08 -12.83 13.85
N GLU A 96 2.27 -13.11 13.31
CA GLU A 96 3.04 -12.13 12.53
C GLU A 96 2.34 -11.80 11.21
N VAL A 97 1.74 -12.79 10.54
CA VAL A 97 0.94 -12.55 9.33
C VAL A 97 -0.29 -11.69 9.65
N MET A 98 -1.01 -12.00 10.73
CA MET A 98 -2.16 -11.21 11.22
C MET A 98 -1.77 -9.76 11.46
N ARG A 99 -0.62 -9.53 12.12
CA ARG A 99 -0.10 -8.18 12.39
C ARG A 99 0.26 -7.42 11.12
N ALA A 100 0.80 -8.11 10.11
CA ALA A 100 1.10 -7.50 8.82
C ALA A 100 -0.15 -7.23 7.97
N ALA A 101 -1.19 -8.07 8.10
CA ALA A 101 -2.40 -8.03 7.31
C ALA A 101 -3.42 -7.00 7.81
N LEU A 102 -3.73 -7.04 9.10
CA LEU A 102 -4.80 -6.21 9.66
C LEU A 102 -4.37 -4.74 9.77
N PRO A 103 -5.24 -3.79 9.37
CA PRO A 103 -5.10 -2.40 9.77
C PRO A 103 -4.86 -2.27 11.28
N SER A 104 -3.95 -1.37 11.67
CA SER A 104 -3.53 -1.21 13.06
C SER A 104 -4.69 -0.78 13.96
N ALA A 105 -5.67 -0.03 13.44
CA ALA A 105 -6.92 0.29 14.14
C ALA A 105 -7.73 -0.95 14.58
N PHE A 106 -7.47 -2.13 14.01
CA PHE A 106 -8.10 -3.37 14.43
C PHE A 106 -7.36 -4.13 15.53
N ILE A 107 -6.12 -3.74 15.85
CA ILE A 107 -5.24 -4.40 16.82
C ILE A 107 -5.06 -3.47 18.03
N LEU A 108 -5.75 -3.73 19.14
CA LEU A 108 -5.56 -3.02 20.41
C LEU A 108 -4.78 -3.91 21.40
N GLU A 109 -3.73 -3.37 22.03
CA GLU A 109 -2.84 -4.09 22.98
C GLU A 109 -2.69 -3.34 24.31
N SER A 110 -2.39 -4.02 25.42
CA SER A 110 -2.28 -3.37 26.75
C SER A 110 -1.09 -2.40 26.91
N GLU A 111 -0.07 -2.52 26.06
CA GLU A 111 1.09 -1.62 26.02
C GLU A 111 0.85 -0.36 25.18
N THR A 112 -0.32 -0.29 24.52
CA THR A 112 -0.77 0.87 23.79
C THR A 112 -0.76 2.10 24.71
N VAL A 113 0.12 3.05 24.40
CA VAL A 113 0.24 4.33 25.11
C VAL A 113 -0.84 5.27 24.57
N ILE A 114 -1.52 5.97 25.46
CA ILE A 114 -2.60 6.90 25.20
C ILE A 114 -2.11 8.30 25.55
N TYR A 115 -2.40 9.26 24.69
CA TYR A 115 -2.14 10.69 24.84
C TYR A 115 -3.44 11.46 24.92
N ARG A 116 -3.38 12.67 25.46
CA ARG A 116 -4.44 13.64 25.26
C ARG A 116 -4.40 14.20 23.84
N ASN A 117 -5.57 14.38 23.22
CA ASN A 117 -5.67 15.19 22.02
C ASN A 117 -5.57 16.67 22.38
N THR A 118 -4.51 17.33 21.93
CA THR A 118 -4.29 18.77 22.20
C THR A 118 -5.00 19.68 21.19
N LYS A 119 -5.53 19.13 20.09
CA LYS A 119 -6.20 19.91 19.04
C LYS A 119 -7.67 20.19 19.33
N LEU A 120 -8.29 19.46 20.26
CA LEU A 120 -9.72 19.53 20.56
C LEU A 120 -9.90 19.95 22.03
N GLN A 121 -10.68 21.01 22.26
CA GLN A 121 -11.15 21.38 23.60
C GLN A 121 -12.56 20.82 23.79
N ILE A 122 -12.73 19.94 24.77
CA ILE A 122 -14.01 19.37 25.19
C ILE A 122 -14.39 19.96 26.55
N ASP A 123 -15.68 20.23 26.74
CA ASP A 123 -16.25 20.64 28.03
C ASP A 123 -16.36 19.40 28.93
N ASP A 124 -16.02 19.56 30.21
CA ASP A 124 -16.03 18.47 31.19
C ASP A 124 -17.44 17.86 31.33
N ALA A 125 -18.50 18.65 31.08
CA ALA A 125 -19.90 18.22 31.11
C ALA A 125 -20.25 17.16 30.03
N ASP A 126 -19.46 17.07 28.96
CA ASP A 126 -19.69 16.11 27.88
C ASP A 126 -19.06 14.74 28.14
N LEU A 127 -18.31 14.58 29.25
CA LEU A 127 -17.65 13.33 29.63
C LEU A 127 -18.42 12.59 30.73
N LYS A 128 -18.45 11.26 30.65
CA LYS A 128 -18.93 10.41 31.76
C LYS A 128 -17.89 10.38 32.87
N ASP A 129 -18.30 10.02 34.09
CA ASP A 129 -17.40 9.96 35.26
C ASP A 129 -16.10 9.17 35.00
N ASP A 130 -16.18 7.99 34.36
CA ASP A 130 -15.00 7.19 34.03
C ASP A 130 -14.18 7.74 32.86
N GLU A 131 -14.79 8.54 31.98
CA GLU A 131 -14.10 9.24 30.89
C GLU A 131 -13.37 10.48 31.43
N PHE A 132 -14.01 11.23 32.33
CA PHE A 132 -13.47 12.40 32.99
C PHE A 132 -12.21 12.04 33.81
N ILE A 133 -12.24 10.96 34.59
CA ILE A 133 -11.08 10.52 35.37
C ILE A 133 -9.86 10.24 34.46
N VAL A 134 -10.08 9.62 33.29
CA VAL A 134 -9.00 9.37 32.32
C VAL A 134 -8.51 10.68 31.70
N TYR A 135 -9.43 11.58 31.35
CA TYR A 135 -9.10 12.89 30.78
C TYR A 135 -8.30 13.77 31.75
N GLU A 136 -8.71 13.80 33.03
CA GLU A 136 -8.00 14.49 34.12
C GLU A 136 -6.62 13.86 34.36
N ALA A 137 -6.52 12.53 34.38
CA ALA A 137 -5.24 11.85 34.52
C ALA A 137 -4.26 12.20 33.37
N LEU A 138 -4.76 12.33 32.14
CA LEU A 138 -3.99 12.79 30.97
C LEU A 138 -3.68 14.29 30.98
N HIS A 139 -4.31 15.08 31.84
CA HIS A 139 -3.93 16.47 32.09
C HIS A 139 -2.67 16.53 32.97
N HIS A 140 -2.53 15.59 33.90
CA HIS A 140 -1.38 15.50 34.82
C HIS A 140 -0.22 14.67 34.27
N GLN A 141 -0.49 13.68 33.43
CA GLN A 141 0.51 12.85 32.78
C GLN A 141 0.42 12.99 31.26
N SER A 142 1.55 13.28 30.61
CA SER A 142 1.58 13.49 29.16
C SER A 142 1.11 12.26 28.36
N SER A 143 1.23 11.06 28.95
CA SER A 143 0.73 9.82 28.37
C SER A 143 0.46 8.75 29.43
N LEU A 144 -0.44 7.81 29.12
CA LEU A 144 -0.84 6.70 29.97
C LEU A 144 -0.93 5.41 29.16
N LYS A 145 -0.43 4.28 29.66
CA LYS A 145 -0.68 2.96 29.04
C LYS A 145 -2.07 2.48 29.42
N ILE A 146 -2.64 1.56 28.64
CA ILE A 146 -3.91 0.89 29.02
C ILE A 146 -3.82 0.26 30.42
N GLN A 147 -2.66 -0.27 30.80
CA GLN A 147 -2.42 -0.79 32.16
C GLN A 147 -2.58 0.28 33.23
N ASP A 148 -2.08 1.50 32.99
CA ASP A 148 -2.22 2.61 33.93
C ASP A 148 -3.70 2.99 34.07
N LEU A 149 -4.46 2.97 32.99
CA LEU A 149 -5.91 3.21 33.01
C LEU A 149 -6.68 2.15 33.79
N MET A 150 -6.29 0.88 33.70
CA MET A 150 -6.89 -0.19 34.50
C MET A 150 -6.71 0.06 36.00
N SER A 151 -5.53 0.55 36.39
CA SER A 151 -5.23 0.91 37.77
C SER A 151 -5.97 2.18 38.22
N ILE A 152 -6.03 3.21 37.37
CA ILE A 152 -6.71 4.49 37.68
C ILE A 152 -8.22 4.28 37.84
N LEU A 153 -8.84 3.49 36.97
CA LEU A 153 -10.29 3.27 36.97
C LEU A 153 -10.72 2.13 37.90
N ASP A 154 -9.78 1.39 38.49
CA ASP A 154 -10.00 0.15 39.24
C ASP A 154 -10.94 -0.83 38.49
N LYS A 155 -10.73 -0.94 37.17
CA LYS A 155 -11.55 -1.77 36.28
C LYS A 155 -10.68 -2.73 35.48
N LYS A 156 -11.06 -4.01 35.47
CA LYS A 156 -10.42 -5.03 34.63
C LYS A 156 -10.66 -4.82 33.13
N ASN A 157 -11.77 -4.17 32.75
CA ASN A 157 -12.08 -3.86 31.36
C ASN A 157 -12.25 -2.34 31.19
N VAL A 158 -11.20 -1.69 30.68
CA VAL A 158 -11.19 -0.25 30.38
C VAL A 158 -11.39 0.05 28.88
N LEU A 159 -11.43 -0.98 28.03
CA LEU A 159 -11.56 -0.82 26.58
C LEU A 159 -12.84 -0.08 26.16
N PRO A 160 -14.00 -0.29 26.79
CA PRO A 160 -15.20 0.51 26.50
C PRO A 160 -15.01 2.00 26.81
N VAL A 161 -14.26 2.35 27.86
CA VAL A 161 -13.99 3.75 28.25
C VAL A 161 -13.05 4.40 27.25
N ILE A 162 -11.94 3.73 26.94
CA ILE A 162 -11.00 4.13 25.90
C ILE A 162 -11.74 4.27 24.56
N LYS A 163 -12.70 3.38 24.28
CA LYS A 163 -13.51 3.45 23.08
C LYS A 163 -14.33 4.72 22.99
N ARG A 164 -15.09 5.04 24.03
CA ARG A 164 -15.89 6.27 24.05
C ARG A 164 -15.04 7.54 23.97
N LEU A 165 -13.88 7.57 24.64
CA LEU A 165 -12.95 8.70 24.60
C LEU A 165 -12.32 8.90 23.20
N LEU A 166 -11.93 7.83 22.52
CA LEU A 166 -11.50 7.88 21.11
C LEU A 166 -12.65 8.32 20.20
N ASP A 167 -13.86 7.81 20.44
CA ASP A 167 -15.06 8.18 19.66
C ASP A 167 -15.44 9.66 19.86
N LYS A 168 -14.95 10.32 20.92
CA LYS A 168 -15.09 11.77 21.18
C LYS A 168 -13.86 12.59 20.79
N ASP A 169 -12.81 11.99 20.23
CA ASP A 169 -11.51 12.63 19.92
C ASP A 169 -10.82 13.29 21.12
N VAL A 170 -11.07 12.81 22.34
CA VAL A 170 -10.47 13.35 23.57
C VAL A 170 -9.01 12.89 23.74
N ILE A 171 -8.69 11.70 23.23
CA ILE A 171 -7.40 11.03 23.40
C ILE A 171 -6.86 10.51 22.06
N ASN A 172 -5.53 10.36 21.96
CA ASN A 172 -4.79 9.74 20.86
C ASN A 172 -3.98 8.54 21.38
N VAL A 173 -3.37 7.74 20.52
CA VAL A 173 -2.55 6.58 20.90
C VAL A 173 -1.16 6.63 20.24
N GLN A 174 -0.09 6.21 20.94
CA GLN A 174 1.30 6.19 20.44
C GLN A 174 1.56 5.06 19.45
N GLU A 175 1.32 5.40 18.21
CA GLU A 175 2.05 5.17 16.96
C GLU A 175 1.23 6.00 15.97
N GLU A 176 1.86 6.74 15.06
CA GLU A 176 1.23 7.88 14.37
C GLU A 176 -0.24 7.64 13.92
N ILE A 177 -1.12 8.49 14.43
CA ILE A 177 -2.48 8.77 13.93
C ILE A 177 -3.44 7.56 14.02
N TYR A 178 -3.69 7.09 15.23
CA TYR A 178 -4.93 6.38 15.55
C TYR A 178 -6.02 7.38 15.93
N GLU A 179 -6.63 8.03 14.96
CA GLU A 179 -8.07 8.25 15.13
C GLU A 179 -8.72 6.84 15.11
N LYS A 180 -9.79 6.61 15.86
CA LYS A 180 -10.64 5.45 15.57
C LYS A 180 -11.29 5.65 14.23
N TYR A 181 -11.58 4.58 13.48
CA TYR A 181 -12.45 4.67 12.31
C TYR A 181 -13.78 5.31 12.73
N LYS A 182 -13.88 6.63 12.58
CA LYS A 182 -15.12 7.37 12.61
C LYS A 182 -15.59 7.43 11.17
N PRO A 183 -16.74 6.84 10.83
CA PRO A 183 -17.33 7.06 9.52
C PRO A 183 -17.51 8.57 9.32
N LYS A 184 -17.12 9.09 8.15
CA LYS A 184 -17.42 10.49 7.81
C LYS A 184 -18.92 10.58 7.59
N LEU A 185 -19.63 11.10 8.58
CA LEU A 185 -21.05 11.36 8.50
C LEU A 185 -21.25 12.71 7.83
N VAL A 186 -21.85 12.71 6.65
CA VAL A 186 -22.24 13.93 5.96
C VAL A 186 -23.70 14.23 6.28
N ARG A 187 -23.99 15.51 6.53
CA ARG A 187 -25.35 16.00 6.85
C ARG A 187 -26.16 16.11 5.57
N TYR A 188 -27.27 15.38 5.54
CA TYR A 188 -28.28 15.43 4.48
C TYR A 188 -29.59 15.99 5.01
N VAL A 189 -30.39 16.52 4.10
CA VAL A 189 -31.69 17.08 4.42
C VAL A 189 -32.73 16.62 3.42
N LYS A 190 -33.94 16.39 3.91
CA LYS A 190 -35.11 16.08 3.08
C LYS A 190 -36.31 16.85 3.61
N LEU A 191 -37.32 17.01 2.77
CA LEU A 191 -38.59 17.58 3.20
C LEU A 191 -39.25 16.63 4.21
N ALA A 192 -39.78 17.19 5.32
CA ALA A 192 -40.45 16.38 6.33
C ALA A 192 -41.67 15.67 5.72
N THR A 193 -41.96 14.46 6.20
CA THR A 193 -43.04 13.61 5.66
C THR A 193 -44.42 14.28 5.69
N ALA A 194 -44.64 15.24 6.59
CA ALA A 194 -45.87 16.03 6.68
C ALA A 194 -46.08 17.01 5.50
N HIS A 195 -45.01 17.36 4.77
CA HIS A 195 -45.03 18.39 3.72
C HIS A 195 -44.79 17.85 2.31
N THR A 196 -44.70 16.53 2.13
CA THR A 196 -44.40 15.89 0.83
C THR A 196 -45.61 15.78 -0.12
N SER A 197 -46.84 15.96 0.36
CA SER A 197 -48.04 15.97 -0.50
C SER A 197 -48.20 17.31 -1.23
N GLU A 198 -48.73 17.27 -2.46
CA GLU A 198 -48.91 18.47 -3.31
C GLU A 198 -49.71 19.58 -2.61
N LYS A 199 -50.76 19.19 -1.88
CA LYS A 199 -51.59 20.12 -1.11
C LYS A 199 -50.85 20.73 0.09
N ALA A 200 -50.10 19.91 0.83
CA ALA A 200 -49.32 20.37 1.98
C ALA A 200 -48.13 21.26 1.57
N LEU A 201 -47.52 21.00 0.41
CA LEU A 201 -46.46 21.82 -0.15
C LEU A 201 -47.00 23.19 -0.58
N GLN A 202 -48.20 23.25 -1.18
CA GLN A 202 -48.85 24.52 -1.54
C GLN A 202 -49.20 25.36 -0.32
N GLU A 203 -49.71 24.73 0.74
CA GLU A 203 -49.95 25.37 2.05
C GLU A 203 -48.64 25.86 2.68
N LEU A 204 -47.57 25.06 2.64
CA LEU A 204 -46.24 25.45 3.10
C LEU A 204 -45.70 26.67 2.34
N MET A 205 -45.82 26.69 1.01
CA MET A 205 -45.39 27.82 0.17
C MET A 205 -46.16 29.11 0.48
N SER A 206 -47.46 29.01 0.76
CA SER A 206 -48.27 30.15 1.19
C SER A 206 -47.87 30.67 2.57
N THR A 207 -47.51 29.78 3.50
CA THR A 207 -47.06 30.12 4.85
C THR A 207 -45.68 30.77 4.83
N LEU A 208 -44.78 30.31 3.95
CA LEU A 208 -43.44 30.86 3.76
C LEU A 208 -43.40 32.12 2.88
N SER A 209 -44.55 32.62 2.41
CA SER A 209 -44.64 33.84 1.58
C SER A 209 -44.01 35.08 2.22
N ARG A 210 -44.02 35.17 3.56
CA ARG A 210 -43.42 36.27 4.34
C ARG A 210 -41.94 36.06 4.67
N ALA A 211 -41.36 34.92 4.29
CA ALA A 211 -39.98 34.55 4.55
C ALA A 211 -39.30 34.09 3.24
N PRO A 212 -38.97 35.03 2.32
CA PRO A 212 -38.55 34.71 0.94
C PRO A 212 -37.35 33.77 0.90
N LYS A 213 -36.30 34.03 1.69
CA LYS A 213 -35.12 33.14 1.76
C LYS A 213 -35.42 31.74 2.30
N GLN A 214 -36.42 31.56 3.19
CA GLN A 214 -36.85 30.21 3.64
C GLN A 214 -37.61 29.48 2.53
N ARG A 215 -38.43 30.21 1.78
CA ARG A 215 -39.16 29.67 0.64
C ARG A 215 -38.21 29.23 -0.48
N ASP A 216 -37.20 30.04 -0.76
CA ASP A 216 -36.21 29.76 -1.82
C ASP A 216 -35.43 28.48 -1.51
N VAL A 217 -34.99 28.28 -0.26
CA VAL A 217 -34.34 27.02 0.18
C VAL A 217 -35.24 25.79 -0.04
N VAL A 218 -36.53 25.88 0.29
CA VAL A 218 -37.46 24.75 0.09
C VAL A 218 -37.72 24.50 -1.40
N MET A 219 -37.78 25.55 -2.21
CA MET A 219 -37.92 25.43 -3.67
C MET A 219 -36.68 24.81 -4.32
N THR A 220 -35.48 25.24 -3.92
CA THR A 220 -34.21 24.65 -4.39
C THR A 220 -34.13 23.18 -3.99
N LEU A 221 -34.47 22.83 -2.75
CA LEU A 221 -34.49 21.43 -2.31
C LEU A 221 -35.47 20.60 -3.16
N PHE A 222 -36.65 21.14 -3.46
CA PHE A 222 -37.64 20.47 -4.30
C PHE A 222 -37.15 20.30 -5.75
N SER A 223 -36.52 21.31 -6.35
CA SER A 223 -35.98 21.21 -7.71
C SER A 223 -34.87 20.18 -7.82
N VAL A 224 -33.93 20.16 -6.85
CA VAL A 224 -32.81 19.19 -6.82
C VAL A 224 -33.33 17.77 -6.61
N SER A 225 -34.31 17.60 -5.72
CA SER A 225 -34.95 16.30 -5.45
C SER A 225 -35.84 15.81 -6.59
N ALA A 226 -36.35 16.72 -7.44
CA ALA A 226 -37.13 16.39 -8.63
C ALA A 226 -36.23 15.99 -9.83
N GLN A 227 -35.05 16.59 -9.94
CA GLN A 227 -34.08 16.28 -10.98
C GLN A 227 -33.24 15.03 -10.68
N THR A 228 -32.97 14.77 -9.39
CA THR A 228 -32.13 13.65 -8.95
C THR A 228 -32.82 12.86 -7.85
N LYS A 229 -32.76 11.52 -7.90
CA LYS A 229 -33.17 10.66 -6.78
C LYS A 229 -32.10 10.58 -5.67
N LYS A 230 -31.04 11.39 -5.76
CA LYS A 230 -29.92 11.36 -4.83
C LYS A 230 -30.28 12.16 -3.56
N PRO A 231 -29.83 11.72 -2.37
CA PRO A 231 -29.91 12.52 -1.15
C PRO A 231 -29.24 13.90 -1.32
N VAL A 232 -29.86 14.97 -0.82
CA VAL A 232 -29.33 16.35 -0.93
C VAL A 232 -28.50 16.71 0.31
N LYS A 233 -27.21 17.03 0.12
CA LYS A 233 -26.33 17.47 1.21
C LYS A 233 -26.74 18.86 1.69
N VAL A 234 -26.58 19.13 2.99
CA VAL A 234 -26.86 20.45 3.57
C VAL A 234 -25.92 21.53 3.01
N SER A 235 -24.66 21.19 2.71
CA SER A 235 -23.70 22.09 2.05
C SER A 235 -24.18 22.50 0.67
N ASP A 236 -24.53 21.51 -0.16
CA ASP A 236 -24.89 21.73 -1.56
C ASP A 236 -26.20 22.55 -1.63
N LEU A 237 -27.15 22.27 -0.73
CA LEU A 237 -28.38 23.07 -0.62
C LEU A 237 -28.09 24.52 -0.22
N ILE A 238 -27.17 24.77 0.71
CA ILE A 238 -26.76 26.11 1.13
C ILE A 238 -26.16 26.88 -0.04
N ASP A 239 -25.27 26.22 -0.78
CA ASP A 239 -24.55 26.82 -1.91
C ASP A 239 -25.48 27.11 -3.09
N GLU A 240 -26.36 26.17 -3.46
CA GLU A 240 -27.32 26.35 -4.56
C GLU A 240 -28.48 27.30 -4.24
N SER A 241 -28.86 27.43 -2.96
CA SER A 241 -29.94 28.34 -2.54
C SER A 241 -29.45 29.73 -2.10
N ASP A 242 -28.13 29.95 -2.09
CA ASP A 242 -27.50 31.19 -1.58
C ASP A 242 -28.07 31.58 -0.19
N ALA A 243 -28.17 30.58 0.69
CA ALA A 243 -28.81 30.69 1.99
C ALA A 243 -27.83 30.35 3.13
N SER A 244 -27.85 31.13 4.21
CA SER A 244 -27.02 30.81 5.37
C SER A 244 -27.46 29.52 6.09
N SER A 245 -26.51 28.85 6.74
CA SER A 245 -26.78 27.65 7.57
C SER A 245 -27.85 27.89 8.64
N ALA A 246 -27.98 29.13 9.14
CA ALA A 246 -29.01 29.50 10.12
C ALA A 246 -30.45 29.38 9.56
N ILE A 247 -30.64 29.62 8.26
CA ILE A 247 -31.94 29.51 7.60
C ILE A 247 -32.36 28.04 7.50
N VAL A 248 -31.42 27.16 7.10
CA VAL A 248 -31.64 25.72 7.05
C VAL A 248 -31.94 25.17 8.46
N LYS A 249 -31.19 25.61 9.48
CA LYS A 249 -31.47 25.26 10.87
C LYS A 249 -32.87 25.70 11.31
N THR A 250 -33.28 26.91 10.97
CA THR A 250 -34.63 27.42 11.30
C THR A 250 -35.74 26.59 10.64
N LEU A 251 -35.51 26.10 9.42
CA LEU A 251 -36.46 25.21 8.73
C LEU A 251 -36.52 23.81 9.36
N ILE A 252 -35.40 23.31 9.88
CA ILE A 252 -35.34 22.07 10.66
C ILE A 252 -36.07 22.24 12.00
N ASP A 253 -35.80 23.32 12.74
CA ASP A 253 -36.43 23.62 14.03
C ASP A 253 -37.96 23.80 13.91
N LYS A 254 -38.43 24.28 12.75
CA LYS A 254 -39.86 24.40 12.41
C LYS A 254 -40.51 23.08 11.97
N GLY A 255 -39.74 21.98 11.90
CA GLY A 255 -40.22 20.68 11.43
C GLY A 255 -40.54 20.62 9.93
N ILE A 256 -40.09 21.61 9.15
CA ILE A 256 -40.31 21.68 7.70
C ILE A 256 -39.29 20.77 6.97
N LEU A 257 -38.05 20.73 7.48
CA LEU A 257 -36.98 19.89 6.99
C LEU A 257 -36.60 18.85 8.05
N GLU A 258 -36.32 17.62 7.60
CA GLU A 258 -35.75 16.56 8.43
C GLU A 258 -34.27 16.41 8.09
N GLU A 259 -33.39 16.56 9.08
CA GLU A 259 -31.97 16.24 8.92
C GLU A 259 -31.67 14.77 9.24
N TYR A 260 -30.74 14.20 8.49
CA TYR A 260 -30.25 12.85 8.72
C TYR A 260 -28.79 12.75 8.26
N HIS A 261 -28.09 11.74 8.76
CA HIS A 261 -26.67 11.54 8.47
C HIS A 261 -26.51 10.31 7.59
N ILE A 262 -25.73 10.45 6.51
CA ILE A 262 -25.30 9.30 5.69
C ILE A 262 -23.80 9.14 5.89
N GLN A 263 -23.36 7.91 6.15
CA GLN A 263 -21.95 7.54 6.13
C GLN A 263 -21.45 7.61 4.69
N THR A 264 -20.46 8.48 4.46
CA THR A 264 -19.77 8.63 3.19
C THR A 264 -18.31 8.27 3.36
N ASP A 265 -17.70 7.63 2.36
CA ASP A 265 -16.25 7.39 2.34
C ASP A 265 -15.48 8.71 2.22
N ARG A 266 -14.24 8.74 2.72
CA ARG A 266 -13.38 9.93 2.65
C ARG A 266 -12.88 10.19 1.23
N VAL A 267 -12.70 9.12 0.46
CA VAL A 267 -12.33 9.15 -0.95
C VAL A 267 -13.61 9.05 -1.78
N GLN A 268 -14.00 10.15 -2.44
CA GLN A 268 -15.08 10.19 -3.42
C GLN A 268 -14.50 10.58 -4.77
N TYR A 269 -14.88 9.85 -5.81
CA TYR A 269 -14.63 10.25 -7.18
C TYR A 269 -15.78 11.19 -7.60
N GLU A 270 -15.44 12.40 -8.05
CA GLU A 270 -16.42 13.43 -8.47
C GLU A 270 -16.58 13.52 -10.00
N GLY A 271 -15.98 12.61 -10.77
CA GLY A 271 -16.04 12.62 -12.23
C GLY A 271 -17.27 11.94 -12.82
N ASP A 272 -17.64 12.33 -14.04
CA ASP A 272 -18.63 11.62 -14.85
C ASP A 272 -18.07 10.26 -15.32
N ASP A 273 -18.96 9.26 -15.43
CA ASP A 273 -18.61 7.93 -15.90
C ASP A 273 -18.20 7.93 -17.40
N ASN A 274 -17.24 7.06 -17.71
CA ASN A 274 -16.90 6.49 -19.02
C ASN A 274 -16.15 7.38 -20.03
N GLN A 275 -14.81 7.37 -19.97
CA GLN A 275 -14.08 7.32 -21.24
C GLN A 275 -14.30 5.93 -21.86
N ALA A 276 -14.81 5.89 -23.09
CA ALA A 276 -14.90 4.64 -23.84
C ALA A 276 -13.51 4.01 -23.95
N SER A 277 -13.43 2.71 -23.65
CA SER A 277 -12.18 1.98 -23.71
C SER A 277 -11.57 2.04 -25.10
N LYS A 278 -10.25 2.32 -25.15
CA LYS A 278 -9.56 2.57 -26.40
C LYS A 278 -9.58 1.33 -27.29
N HIS A 279 -9.59 1.57 -28.60
CA HIS A 279 -9.39 0.51 -29.57
C HIS A 279 -7.96 -0.04 -29.45
N LEU A 280 -7.86 -1.36 -29.31
CA LEU A 280 -6.59 -2.06 -29.33
C LEU A 280 -6.07 -2.10 -30.78
N ASN A 281 -4.76 -2.13 -30.94
CA ASN A 281 -4.16 -2.44 -32.25
C ASN A 281 -4.15 -3.96 -32.51
N GLU A 282 -3.86 -4.37 -33.74
CA GLU A 282 -3.85 -5.79 -34.15
C GLU A 282 -2.95 -6.67 -33.26
N HIS A 283 -1.78 -6.17 -32.86
CA HIS A 283 -0.86 -6.92 -31.98
C HIS A 283 -1.42 -7.07 -30.56
N GLN A 284 -2.10 -6.04 -30.06
CA GLN A 284 -2.74 -6.05 -28.75
C GLN A 284 -3.97 -6.95 -28.72
N GLU A 285 -4.78 -6.97 -29.79
CA GLU A 285 -5.93 -7.89 -29.93
C GLU A 285 -5.48 -9.36 -30.00
N THR A 286 -4.40 -9.62 -30.74
CA THR A 286 -3.78 -10.95 -30.82
C THR A 286 -3.29 -11.39 -29.44
N ALA A 287 -2.51 -10.54 -28.77
CA ALA A 287 -1.99 -10.84 -27.44
C ALA A 287 -3.12 -11.03 -26.40
N LEU A 288 -4.19 -10.23 -26.46
CA LEU A 288 -5.35 -10.40 -25.59
C LEU A 288 -6.01 -11.77 -25.81
N SER A 289 -6.19 -12.17 -27.07
CA SER A 289 -6.76 -13.47 -27.43
C SER A 289 -5.88 -14.63 -26.95
N GLU A 290 -4.56 -14.51 -27.10
CA GLU A 290 -3.59 -15.49 -26.60
C GLU A 290 -3.60 -15.60 -25.07
N VAL A 291 -3.74 -14.48 -24.35
CA VAL A 291 -3.90 -14.49 -22.88
C VAL A 291 -5.17 -15.25 -22.49
N ILE A 292 -6.29 -14.97 -23.15
CA ILE A 292 -7.57 -15.65 -22.87
C ILE A 292 -7.44 -17.16 -23.12
N GLN A 293 -6.87 -17.56 -24.26
CA GLN A 293 -6.63 -18.98 -24.58
C GLN A 293 -5.65 -19.64 -23.60
N SER A 294 -4.65 -18.91 -23.13
CA SER A 294 -3.71 -19.39 -22.12
C SER A 294 -4.44 -19.67 -20.79
N PHE A 295 -5.37 -18.81 -20.39
CA PHE A 295 -6.16 -18.98 -19.17
C PHE A 295 -7.10 -20.20 -19.19
N GLU A 296 -7.45 -20.72 -20.37
CA GLU A 296 -8.19 -21.99 -20.47
C GLU A 296 -7.34 -23.20 -20.08
N LYS A 297 -6.01 -23.12 -20.27
CA LYS A 297 -5.08 -24.24 -20.05
C LYS A 297 -4.29 -24.12 -18.75
N GLN A 298 -4.00 -22.89 -18.34
CA GLN A 298 -3.14 -22.57 -17.20
C GLN A 298 -3.79 -21.49 -16.36
N ASP A 299 -3.53 -21.48 -15.05
CA ASP A 299 -4.08 -20.45 -14.16
C ASP A 299 -3.24 -19.16 -14.15
N ILE A 300 -2.01 -19.23 -14.66
CA ILE A 300 -1.02 -18.16 -14.58
C ILE A 300 -0.45 -17.94 -15.99
N THR A 301 -0.40 -16.68 -16.42
CA THR A 301 0.15 -16.28 -17.72
C THR A 301 1.12 -15.12 -17.52
N LEU A 302 2.32 -15.25 -18.10
CA LEU A 302 3.32 -14.19 -18.20
C LEU A 302 3.11 -13.43 -19.52
N LEU A 303 2.76 -12.16 -19.42
CA LEU A 303 2.72 -11.21 -20.53
C LEU A 303 4.07 -10.49 -20.62
N TYR A 304 4.92 -10.98 -21.52
CA TYR A 304 6.20 -10.38 -21.84
C TYR A 304 6.04 -9.31 -22.93
N GLY A 305 5.87 -8.06 -22.52
CA GLY A 305 5.62 -6.94 -23.43
C GLY A 305 6.67 -5.85 -23.31
N VAL A 306 7.31 -5.45 -24.41
CA VAL A 306 8.32 -4.37 -24.41
C VAL A 306 7.74 -3.07 -23.85
N THR A 307 8.59 -2.18 -23.31
CA THR A 307 8.14 -0.87 -22.82
C THR A 307 7.38 -0.11 -23.89
N SER A 308 6.31 0.58 -23.50
CA SER A 308 5.39 1.29 -24.40
C SER A 308 4.63 0.40 -25.40
N SER A 309 4.53 -0.92 -25.19
CA SER A 309 3.65 -1.81 -25.98
C SER A 309 2.16 -1.65 -25.68
N GLY A 310 1.83 -0.95 -24.59
CA GLY A 310 0.44 -0.71 -24.17
C GLY A 310 -0.17 -1.85 -23.35
N LYS A 311 0.63 -2.59 -22.57
CA LYS A 311 0.17 -3.65 -21.65
C LYS A 311 -1.03 -3.23 -20.80
N THR A 312 -1.05 -1.99 -20.33
CA THR A 312 -2.13 -1.42 -19.52
C THR A 312 -3.50 -1.48 -20.20
N GLU A 313 -3.58 -1.29 -21.52
CA GLU A 313 -4.86 -1.36 -22.24
C GLU A 313 -5.39 -2.81 -22.30
N LEU A 314 -4.51 -3.82 -22.36
CA LEU A 314 -4.90 -5.23 -22.22
C LEU A 314 -5.42 -5.51 -20.81
N TYR A 315 -4.77 -4.96 -19.77
CA TYR A 315 -5.23 -5.09 -18.39
C TYR A 315 -6.64 -4.51 -18.21
N VAL A 316 -6.89 -3.32 -18.77
CA VAL A 316 -8.22 -2.70 -18.75
C VAL A 316 -9.27 -3.62 -19.37
N LYS A 317 -9.02 -4.21 -20.55
CA LYS A 317 -9.96 -5.15 -21.19
C LYS A 317 -10.25 -6.40 -20.36
N LEU A 318 -9.22 -6.96 -19.72
CA LEU A 318 -9.39 -8.11 -18.84
C LEU A 318 -10.18 -7.74 -17.59
N ILE A 319 -9.92 -6.56 -16.99
CA ILE A 319 -10.68 -6.04 -15.85
C ILE A 319 -12.15 -5.83 -16.24
N GLU A 320 -12.44 -5.19 -17.39
CA GLU A 320 -13.80 -4.99 -17.89
C GLU A 320 -14.60 -6.30 -17.95
N THR A 321 -13.95 -7.36 -18.43
CA THR A 321 -14.56 -8.70 -18.53
C THR A 321 -14.93 -9.24 -17.16
N GLN A 322 -14.01 -9.19 -16.18
CA GLN A 322 -14.27 -9.68 -14.82
C GLN A 322 -15.33 -8.86 -14.09
N LEU A 323 -15.35 -7.54 -14.29
CA LEU A 323 -16.37 -6.66 -13.73
C LEU A 323 -17.76 -6.97 -14.30
N SER A 324 -17.84 -7.33 -15.59
CA SER A 324 -19.11 -7.74 -16.21
C SER A 324 -19.67 -9.05 -15.62
N GLU A 325 -18.79 -9.89 -15.09
CA GLU A 325 -19.14 -11.13 -14.37
C GLU A 325 -19.40 -10.89 -12.87
N GLY A 326 -19.31 -9.65 -12.39
CA GLY A 326 -19.49 -9.31 -10.97
C GLY A 326 -18.36 -9.81 -10.07
N LYS A 327 -17.17 -10.01 -10.62
CA LYS A 327 -15.96 -10.44 -9.90
C LYS A 327 -15.07 -9.26 -9.55
N GLN A 328 -14.40 -9.36 -8.40
CA GLN A 328 -13.38 -8.43 -7.97
C GLN A 328 -12.07 -8.69 -8.70
N VAL A 329 -11.28 -7.64 -8.93
CA VAL A 329 -9.94 -7.72 -9.51
C VAL A 329 -8.94 -7.06 -8.57
N LEU A 330 -7.81 -7.74 -8.34
CA LEU A 330 -6.65 -7.14 -7.70
C LEU A 330 -5.64 -6.74 -8.78
N TYR A 331 -5.33 -5.46 -8.88
CA TYR A 331 -4.26 -4.94 -9.73
C TYR A 331 -3.11 -4.45 -8.85
N LEU A 332 -2.05 -5.27 -8.76
CA LEU A 332 -0.82 -4.98 -8.05
C LEU A 332 0.13 -4.16 -8.90
N LEU A 333 0.68 -3.13 -8.28
CA LEU A 333 1.71 -2.25 -8.83
C LEU A 333 2.87 -2.13 -7.82
N PRO A 334 4.10 -1.87 -8.29
CA PRO A 334 5.16 -1.40 -7.41
C PRO A 334 4.72 -0.14 -6.67
N GLU A 335 5.12 0.01 -5.41
CA GLU A 335 4.65 1.13 -4.56
C GLU A 335 5.00 2.51 -5.16
N ILE A 336 6.10 2.60 -5.91
CA ILE A 336 6.54 3.78 -6.64
C ILE A 336 5.70 4.07 -7.90
N ALA A 337 5.11 3.05 -8.51
CA ALA A 337 4.32 3.16 -9.74
C ALA A 337 2.86 3.52 -9.44
N LEU A 338 2.45 3.45 -8.18
CA LEU A 338 1.13 3.86 -7.71
C LEU A 338 1.03 5.39 -7.63
N THR A 339 1.21 6.06 -8.78
CA THR A 339 1.12 7.51 -8.91
C THR A 339 -0.35 7.96 -8.96
N THR A 340 -0.61 9.20 -8.59
CA THR A 340 -1.93 9.83 -8.74
C THR A 340 -2.41 9.76 -10.18
N GLN A 341 -1.53 9.93 -11.16
CA GLN A 341 -1.85 9.85 -12.58
C GLN A 341 -2.37 8.47 -13.00
N LEU A 342 -1.77 7.38 -12.52
CA LEU A 342 -2.24 6.02 -12.85
C LEU A 342 -3.57 5.71 -12.16
N VAL A 343 -3.73 6.15 -10.92
CA VAL A 343 -5.00 6.06 -10.17
C VAL A 343 -6.11 6.79 -10.91
N GLU A 344 -5.91 8.07 -11.25
CA GLU A 344 -6.87 8.89 -11.99
C GLU A 344 -7.20 8.27 -13.35
N ARG A 345 -6.19 7.76 -14.07
CA ARG A 345 -6.41 7.08 -15.34
C ARG A 345 -7.33 5.87 -15.19
N LEU A 346 -7.13 5.03 -14.17
CA LEU A 346 -8.01 3.87 -13.94
C LEU A 346 -9.38 4.27 -13.41
N GLN A 347 -9.46 5.31 -12.59
CA GLN A 347 -10.74 5.90 -12.17
C GLN A 347 -11.54 6.43 -13.36
N ASN A 348 -10.89 6.98 -14.39
CA ASN A 348 -11.58 7.39 -15.63
C ASN A 348 -12.19 6.20 -16.41
N TYR A 349 -11.63 4.99 -16.28
CA TYR A 349 -12.18 3.77 -16.91
C TYR A 349 -13.29 3.12 -16.08
N PHE A 350 -13.12 3.05 -14.75
CA PHE A 350 -13.96 2.22 -13.89
C PHE A 350 -14.78 3.01 -12.86
N GLY A 351 -14.62 4.33 -12.82
CA GLY A 351 -15.36 5.26 -11.95
C GLY A 351 -15.18 4.95 -10.47
N GLU A 352 -16.29 5.00 -9.74
CA GLU A 352 -16.35 4.74 -8.30
C GLU A 352 -15.98 3.29 -7.91
N LYS A 353 -15.84 2.36 -8.85
CA LYS A 353 -15.53 0.94 -8.58
C LYS A 353 -14.09 0.69 -8.13
N VAL A 354 -13.20 1.68 -8.31
CA VAL A 354 -11.78 1.58 -8.00
C VAL A 354 -11.54 1.96 -6.53
N ALA A 355 -10.96 1.02 -5.77
CA ALA A 355 -10.42 1.27 -4.45
C ALA A 355 -8.90 1.21 -4.48
N VAL A 356 -8.23 2.13 -3.79
CA VAL A 356 -6.76 2.20 -3.76
C VAL A 356 -6.25 1.77 -2.37
N PHE A 357 -5.22 0.93 -2.31
CA PHE A 357 -4.66 0.43 -1.05
C PHE A 357 -3.13 0.39 -1.03
N HIS A 358 -2.51 1.21 -0.17
CA HIS A 358 -1.06 1.20 0.04
C HIS A 358 -0.67 1.77 1.41
N SER A 359 0.63 1.77 1.70
CA SER A 359 1.23 2.17 2.96
C SER A 359 0.98 3.64 3.35
N LYS A 360 0.86 4.55 2.37
CA LYS A 360 0.69 6.00 2.62
C LYS A 360 -0.73 6.36 3.06
N TYR A 361 -1.70 5.47 2.89
CA TYR A 361 -3.08 5.68 3.36
C TYR A 361 -3.13 5.64 4.89
N SER A 362 -3.93 6.53 5.47
CA SER A 362 -4.22 6.55 6.90
C SER A 362 -4.85 5.23 7.35
N SER A 363 -4.77 4.95 8.66
CA SER A 363 -5.39 3.73 9.20
C SER A 363 -6.90 3.69 8.91
N HIS A 364 -7.57 4.84 8.78
CA HIS A 364 -9.00 4.96 8.50
C HIS A 364 -9.34 4.57 7.09
N GLU A 365 -8.60 5.13 6.13
CA GLU A 365 -8.80 4.83 4.72
C GLU A 365 -8.51 3.34 4.47
N ARG A 366 -7.49 2.78 5.14
CA ARG A 366 -7.22 1.33 5.09
C ARG A 366 -8.36 0.50 5.68
N VAL A 367 -9.01 0.96 6.75
CA VAL A 367 -10.20 0.31 7.32
C VAL A 367 -11.42 0.45 6.40
N GLU A 368 -11.62 1.61 5.76
CA GLU A 368 -12.68 1.82 4.76
C GLU A 368 -12.54 0.84 3.60
N VAL A 369 -11.35 0.77 3.01
CA VAL A 369 -11.07 -0.15 1.92
C VAL A 369 -11.20 -1.61 2.38
N TRP A 370 -10.69 -1.96 3.56
CA TRP A 370 -10.86 -3.31 4.13
C TRP A 370 -12.34 -3.69 4.21
N ASN A 371 -13.17 -2.81 4.77
CA ASN A 371 -14.61 -3.06 4.92
C ASN A 371 -15.31 -3.09 3.55
N ASN A 372 -14.95 -2.22 2.62
CA ASN A 372 -15.54 -2.20 1.28
C ASN A 372 -15.22 -3.49 0.52
N VAL A 373 -14.00 -4.00 0.63
CA VAL A 373 -13.61 -5.29 0.03
C VAL A 373 -14.32 -6.46 0.72
N LEU A 374 -14.37 -6.47 2.06
CA LEU A 374 -15.01 -7.50 2.88
C LEU A 374 -16.52 -7.64 2.57
N HIS A 375 -17.21 -6.52 2.40
CA HIS A 375 -18.65 -6.49 2.11
C HIS A 375 -18.96 -6.56 0.61
N ASN A 376 -17.96 -6.79 -0.24
CA ASN A 376 -18.08 -6.78 -1.70
C ASN A 376 -18.82 -5.54 -2.23
N SER A 377 -18.45 -4.37 -1.69
CA SER A 377 -19.08 -3.09 -2.02
C SER A 377 -18.87 -2.77 -3.51
N PRO A 378 -19.86 -2.17 -4.21
CA PRO A 378 -19.70 -1.68 -5.57
C PRO A 378 -18.51 -0.73 -5.75
N LYS A 379 -18.07 -0.08 -4.67
CA LYS A 379 -16.93 0.84 -4.66
C LYS A 379 -15.55 0.18 -4.60
N ALA A 380 -15.50 -1.14 -4.41
CA ALA A 380 -14.26 -1.90 -4.25
C ALA A 380 -14.31 -3.18 -5.10
N GLN A 381 -14.54 -3.00 -6.39
CA GLN A 381 -14.52 -4.09 -7.37
C GLN A 381 -13.17 -4.17 -8.09
N VAL A 382 -12.48 -3.05 -8.28
CA VAL A 382 -11.08 -3.02 -8.76
C VAL A 382 -10.21 -2.49 -7.64
N ILE A 383 -9.37 -3.34 -7.07
CA ILE A 383 -8.44 -2.96 -6.00
C ILE A 383 -7.10 -2.68 -6.65
N LEU A 384 -6.75 -1.40 -6.72
CA LEU A 384 -5.41 -0.96 -7.11
C LEU A 384 -4.54 -0.89 -5.87
N GLY A 385 -3.41 -1.57 -5.82
CA GLY A 385 -2.59 -1.44 -4.63
C GLY A 385 -1.19 -2.01 -4.69
N ALA A 386 -0.45 -1.68 -3.64
CA ALA A 386 0.91 -2.16 -3.46
C ALA A 386 0.92 -3.58 -2.86
N ARG A 387 2.11 -4.08 -2.51
CA ARG A 387 2.36 -5.42 -1.98
C ARG A 387 1.38 -5.91 -0.90
N SER A 388 0.94 -5.04 0.02
CA SER A 388 0.06 -5.41 1.15
C SER A 388 -1.37 -5.76 0.73
N SER A 389 -1.78 -5.43 -0.49
CA SER A 389 -3.14 -5.64 -0.99
C SER A 389 -3.47 -7.11 -1.19
N VAL A 390 -2.46 -7.99 -1.25
CA VAL A 390 -2.66 -9.47 -1.25
C VAL A 390 -3.26 -10.01 0.05
N LEU A 391 -3.29 -9.19 1.11
CA LEU A 391 -3.79 -9.57 2.42
C LEU A 391 -5.25 -9.15 2.65
N LEU A 392 -5.86 -8.44 1.70
CA LEU A 392 -7.24 -7.92 1.81
C LEU A 392 -8.31 -9.03 1.79
N PRO A 393 -9.50 -8.77 2.36
CA PRO A 393 -10.57 -9.75 2.55
C PRO A 393 -11.48 -9.94 1.32
N TYR A 394 -10.90 -10.34 0.19
CA TYR A 394 -11.66 -10.57 -1.04
C TYR A 394 -12.81 -11.58 -0.84
N GLN A 395 -13.93 -11.37 -1.53
CA GLN A 395 -15.10 -12.25 -1.51
C GLN A 395 -15.25 -13.04 -2.81
N ASN A 396 -15.06 -12.38 -3.96
CA ASN A 396 -15.30 -12.95 -5.29
C ASN A 396 -14.18 -12.54 -6.26
N LEU A 397 -12.93 -12.84 -5.91
CA LEU A 397 -11.76 -12.50 -6.73
C LEU A 397 -11.76 -13.33 -8.02
N GLY A 398 -11.74 -12.68 -9.18
CA GLY A 398 -11.72 -13.34 -10.50
C GLY A 398 -10.38 -13.27 -11.23
N LEU A 399 -9.62 -12.20 -10.97
CA LEU A 399 -8.34 -11.95 -11.63
C LEU A 399 -7.39 -11.23 -10.68
N VAL A 400 -6.12 -11.62 -10.76
CA VAL A 400 -5.01 -10.87 -10.16
C VAL A 400 -4.05 -10.47 -11.28
N ILE A 401 -3.74 -9.17 -11.37
CA ILE A 401 -2.75 -8.63 -12.29
C ILE A 401 -1.57 -8.14 -11.45
N VAL A 402 -0.36 -8.56 -11.79
CA VAL A 402 0.88 -8.07 -11.17
C VAL A 402 1.67 -7.33 -12.24
N ASP A 403 1.65 -5.99 -12.22
CA ASP A 403 2.49 -5.20 -13.13
C ASP A 403 3.93 -5.17 -12.67
N GLU A 404 4.83 -5.00 -13.65
CA GLU A 404 6.28 -4.99 -13.44
C GLU A 404 6.73 -6.05 -12.43
N GLU A 405 6.28 -7.30 -12.63
CA GLU A 405 6.39 -8.41 -11.65
C GLU A 405 7.82 -8.70 -11.18
N HIS A 406 8.81 -8.27 -11.97
CA HIS A 406 10.24 -8.42 -11.71
C HIS A 406 10.76 -7.47 -10.61
N GLU A 407 9.95 -6.49 -10.21
CA GLU A 407 10.38 -5.43 -9.31
C GLU A 407 10.56 -5.96 -7.86
N SER A 408 11.64 -5.50 -7.21
CA SER A 408 12.10 -5.99 -5.91
C SER A 408 11.29 -5.55 -4.69
N SER A 409 10.56 -4.43 -4.75
CA SER A 409 9.65 -3.90 -3.71
C SER A 409 8.49 -4.84 -3.40
N TYR A 410 8.16 -5.76 -4.32
CA TYR A 410 7.24 -6.87 -4.03
C TYR A 410 7.77 -7.81 -2.94
N LYS A 411 9.08 -7.85 -2.70
CA LYS A 411 9.67 -8.58 -1.56
C LYS A 411 9.67 -7.72 -0.30
N GLN A 412 9.01 -8.20 0.74
CA GLN A 412 9.22 -7.70 2.10
C GLN A 412 10.48 -8.32 2.70
N PHE A 413 11.37 -7.48 3.23
CA PHE A 413 12.58 -7.92 3.93
C PHE A 413 12.39 -8.00 5.43
N ASP A 414 11.81 -6.97 6.05
CA ASP A 414 11.47 -6.93 7.47
C ASP A 414 10.23 -6.05 7.72
N PRO A 415 9.53 -6.24 8.85
CA PRO A 415 9.61 -7.42 9.74
C PRO A 415 9.03 -8.68 9.06
N ALA A 416 8.92 -9.79 9.79
CA ALA A 416 8.12 -10.95 9.37
C ALA A 416 6.72 -10.51 8.89
N PRO A 417 6.14 -11.13 7.85
CA PRO A 417 6.46 -12.48 7.35
C PRO A 417 7.46 -12.54 6.17
N ARG A 418 8.12 -11.42 5.82
CA ARG A 418 9.13 -11.37 4.73
C ARG A 418 8.66 -11.98 3.40
N TYR A 419 7.38 -11.85 3.10
CA TYR A 419 6.75 -12.50 1.94
C TYR A 419 7.13 -11.83 0.62
N HIS A 420 7.00 -12.56 -0.49
CA HIS A 420 7.03 -12.00 -1.84
C HIS A 420 5.60 -11.85 -2.35
N ALA A 421 5.18 -10.63 -2.66
CA ALA A 421 3.79 -10.33 -3.02
C ALA A 421 3.36 -11.00 -4.33
N ARG A 422 4.21 -11.07 -5.36
CA ARG A 422 3.94 -11.84 -6.59
C ARG A 422 3.56 -13.29 -6.30
N ASP A 423 4.40 -14.01 -5.56
CA ASP A 423 4.17 -15.43 -5.28
C ASP A 423 2.94 -15.63 -4.38
N THR A 424 2.75 -14.71 -3.43
CA THR A 424 1.59 -14.67 -2.53
C THR A 424 0.29 -14.38 -3.30
N ALA A 425 0.34 -13.50 -4.30
CA ALA A 425 -0.77 -13.18 -5.19
C ALA A 425 -1.20 -14.37 -6.06
N ILE A 426 -0.23 -15.15 -6.56
CA ILE A 426 -0.50 -16.39 -7.30
C ILE A 426 -1.26 -17.39 -6.41
N VAL A 427 -0.81 -17.56 -5.17
CA VAL A 427 -1.48 -18.48 -4.23
C VAL A 427 -2.84 -17.96 -3.81
N LEU A 428 -2.97 -16.65 -3.56
CA LEU A 428 -4.26 -16.01 -3.31
C LEU A 428 -5.24 -16.29 -4.46
N ALA A 429 -4.82 -16.06 -5.71
CA ALA A 429 -5.65 -16.31 -6.88
C ALA A 429 -6.10 -17.77 -6.95
N SER A 430 -5.19 -18.72 -6.72
CA SER A 430 -5.50 -20.16 -6.69
C SER A 430 -6.54 -20.51 -5.61
N LEU A 431 -6.51 -19.88 -4.44
CA LEU A 431 -7.51 -20.10 -3.38
C LEU A 431 -8.92 -19.61 -3.76
N PHE A 432 -9.04 -18.71 -4.73
CA PHE A 432 -10.30 -18.21 -5.28
C PHE A 432 -10.65 -18.82 -6.65
N GLU A 433 -9.84 -19.76 -7.16
CA GLU A 433 -9.95 -20.27 -8.53
C GLU A 433 -9.88 -19.15 -9.59
N ALA A 434 -9.18 -18.06 -9.24
CA ALA A 434 -8.95 -16.89 -10.07
C ALA A 434 -7.71 -17.06 -10.96
N LYS A 435 -7.67 -16.32 -12.07
CA LYS A 435 -6.51 -16.28 -12.97
C LYS A 435 -5.49 -15.24 -12.52
N THR A 436 -4.21 -15.45 -12.84
CA THR A 436 -3.13 -14.51 -12.57
C THR A 436 -2.43 -14.08 -13.86
N LEU A 437 -2.35 -12.78 -14.10
CA LEU A 437 -1.54 -12.19 -15.18
C LEU A 437 -0.29 -11.53 -14.58
N LEU A 438 0.88 -11.97 -15.02
CA LEU A 438 2.16 -11.36 -14.67
C LEU A 438 2.60 -10.47 -15.82
N GLY A 439 2.68 -9.16 -15.60
CA GLY A 439 3.10 -8.18 -16.58
C GLY A 439 4.55 -7.79 -16.40
N SER A 440 5.36 -7.82 -17.47
CA SER A 440 6.71 -7.27 -17.40
C SER A 440 7.30 -6.98 -18.78
N ALA A 441 8.09 -5.90 -18.87
CA ALA A 441 9.00 -5.68 -20.00
C ALA A 441 10.35 -6.37 -19.82
N THR A 442 10.68 -6.78 -18.60
CA THR A 442 11.92 -7.48 -18.23
C THR A 442 11.56 -8.55 -17.21
N PRO A 443 10.93 -9.67 -17.63
CA PRO A 443 10.46 -10.70 -16.70
C PRO A 443 11.55 -11.17 -15.76
N SER A 444 11.17 -11.50 -14.52
CA SER A 444 12.05 -12.13 -13.56
C SER A 444 12.52 -13.48 -14.12
N LEU A 445 13.73 -13.90 -13.76
CA LEU A 445 14.28 -15.18 -14.21
C LEU A 445 13.39 -16.34 -13.77
N GLU A 446 12.82 -16.26 -12.56
CA GLU A 446 11.90 -17.26 -12.00
C GLU A 446 10.61 -17.35 -12.81
N SER A 447 9.97 -16.22 -13.10
CA SER A 447 8.72 -16.17 -13.87
C SER A 447 8.94 -16.65 -15.30
N PHE A 448 10.02 -16.21 -15.94
CA PHE A 448 10.37 -16.64 -17.29
C PHE A 448 10.71 -18.14 -17.35
N HIS A 449 11.44 -18.66 -16.37
CA HIS A 449 11.76 -20.08 -16.28
C HIS A 449 10.49 -20.94 -16.10
N ASN A 450 9.57 -20.54 -15.23
CA ASN A 450 8.29 -21.24 -15.05
C ASN A 450 7.45 -21.23 -16.33
N ALA A 451 7.47 -20.13 -17.09
CA ALA A 451 6.81 -20.05 -18.39
C ALA A 451 7.45 -20.97 -19.43
N GLN A 452 8.79 -21.00 -19.51
CA GLN A 452 9.52 -21.90 -20.40
C GLN A 452 9.28 -23.39 -20.09
N GLN A 453 9.08 -23.73 -18.82
CA GLN A 453 8.73 -25.10 -18.41
C GLN A 453 7.26 -25.47 -18.64
N GLY A 454 6.43 -24.52 -19.14
CA GLY A 454 5.00 -24.73 -19.32
C GLY A 454 4.19 -24.75 -18.02
N LYS A 455 4.78 -24.33 -16.89
CA LYS A 455 4.05 -24.11 -15.64
C LYS A 455 3.18 -22.86 -15.73
N TYR A 456 3.69 -21.82 -16.37
CA TYR A 456 2.93 -20.61 -16.73
C TYR A 456 2.72 -20.55 -18.24
N GLY A 457 1.69 -19.83 -18.67
CA GLY A 457 1.57 -19.40 -20.06
C GLY A 457 2.58 -18.32 -20.37
N LEU A 458 2.97 -18.22 -21.65
CA LEU A 458 3.80 -17.14 -22.15
C LEU A 458 3.10 -16.47 -23.33
N VAL A 459 2.86 -15.17 -23.21
CA VAL A 459 2.34 -14.33 -24.29
C VAL A 459 3.32 -13.20 -24.52
N GLU A 460 3.71 -12.96 -25.77
CA GLU A 460 4.73 -11.97 -26.11
C GLU A 460 4.13 -10.79 -26.89
N LEU A 461 4.35 -9.58 -26.39
CA LEU A 461 3.95 -8.34 -27.07
C LEU A 461 5.20 -7.53 -27.45
N LYS A 462 5.82 -7.91 -28.57
CA LYS A 462 7.13 -7.40 -29.02
C LYS A 462 7.09 -6.02 -29.68
N HIS A 463 5.91 -5.52 -30.03
CA HIS A 463 5.76 -4.27 -30.78
C HIS A 463 5.43 -3.11 -29.84
N ARG A 464 6.17 -2.00 -29.97
CA ARG A 464 5.84 -0.73 -29.29
C ARG A 464 4.63 -0.08 -29.94
N PHE A 465 3.78 0.53 -29.11
CA PHE A 465 2.70 1.38 -29.56
C PHE A 465 3.26 2.53 -30.42
N ASN A 466 2.65 2.79 -31.57
CA ASN A 466 3.10 3.77 -32.57
C ASN A 466 4.48 3.53 -33.22
N ASN A 467 5.02 2.31 -33.23
CA ASN A 467 6.29 1.97 -33.91
C ASN A 467 7.50 2.82 -33.48
N VAL A 468 7.56 3.26 -32.22
CA VAL A 468 8.71 4.01 -31.69
C VAL A 468 9.98 3.15 -31.77
N LEU A 469 11.03 3.66 -32.41
CA LEU A 469 12.32 2.98 -32.55
C LEU A 469 13.03 2.79 -31.20
N MET A 470 13.88 1.77 -31.12
CA MET A 470 14.79 1.59 -29.98
C MET A 470 15.85 2.71 -29.96
N PRO A 471 16.34 3.12 -28.78
CA PRO A 471 17.44 4.07 -28.70
C PRO A 471 18.70 3.50 -29.36
N ASP A 472 19.56 4.37 -29.87
CA ASP A 472 20.89 3.97 -30.34
C ASP A 472 21.77 3.61 -29.14
N ILE A 473 22.54 2.53 -29.26
CA ILE A 473 23.36 1.98 -28.16
C ILE A 473 24.82 1.94 -28.61
N GLU A 474 25.65 2.79 -28.02
CA GLU A 474 27.09 2.83 -28.27
C GLU A 474 27.85 2.17 -27.09
N LEU A 475 28.67 1.16 -27.39
CA LEU A 475 29.52 0.49 -26.40
C LEU A 475 30.92 1.11 -26.39
N ILE A 476 31.35 1.64 -25.23
CA ILE A 476 32.65 2.28 -25.06
C ILE A 476 33.63 1.36 -24.34
N ASP A 477 34.75 1.02 -25.00
CA ASP A 477 35.83 0.24 -24.38
C ASP A 477 36.69 1.11 -23.46
N ILE A 478 36.38 1.04 -22.16
CA ILE A 478 37.11 1.77 -21.10
C ILE A 478 38.60 1.39 -21.05
N LYS A 479 38.98 0.14 -21.40
CA LYS A 479 40.39 -0.30 -21.36
C LYS A 479 41.24 0.47 -22.36
N ASP A 480 40.74 0.64 -23.59
CA ASP A 480 41.41 1.44 -24.61
C ASP A 480 41.50 2.92 -24.19
N LYS A 481 40.43 3.47 -23.60
CA LYS A 481 40.40 4.87 -23.15
C LYS A 481 41.42 5.16 -22.06
N HIS A 482 41.60 4.27 -21.08
CA HIS A 482 42.68 4.42 -20.08
C HIS A 482 44.06 4.33 -20.74
N LYS A 483 44.30 3.34 -21.60
CA LYS A 483 45.59 3.16 -22.28
C LYS A 483 45.99 4.40 -23.10
N ARG A 484 45.01 5.06 -23.74
CA ARG A 484 45.21 6.28 -24.52
C ARG A 484 45.15 7.57 -23.71
N LYS A 485 44.98 7.50 -22.38
CA LYS A 485 44.80 8.66 -21.49
C LYS A 485 43.65 9.59 -21.90
N ARG A 486 42.50 9.00 -22.27
CA ARG A 486 41.28 9.69 -22.71
C ARG A 486 40.12 9.56 -21.71
N MET A 487 40.45 9.40 -20.43
CA MET A 487 39.50 9.36 -19.32
C MET A 487 39.69 10.62 -18.47
N THR A 488 38.59 11.23 -18.04
CA THR A 488 38.59 12.33 -17.05
C THR A 488 37.78 11.87 -15.85
N GLY A 489 38.45 11.57 -14.73
CA GLY A 489 37.82 10.81 -13.64
C GLY A 489 37.27 9.49 -14.18
N HIS A 490 35.99 9.23 -13.95
CA HIS A 490 35.28 8.05 -14.44
C HIS A 490 34.57 8.25 -15.79
N PHE A 491 34.72 9.41 -16.42
CA PHE A 491 34.04 9.75 -17.66
C PHE A 491 34.97 9.59 -18.86
N SER A 492 34.50 8.88 -19.90
CA SER A 492 35.21 8.80 -21.18
C SER A 492 35.06 10.09 -21.97
N ASP A 493 36.04 10.41 -22.82
CA ASP A 493 35.97 11.51 -23.80
C ASP A 493 34.66 11.51 -24.60
N ARG A 494 34.21 10.32 -25.03
CA ARG A 494 32.96 10.14 -25.78
C ARG A 494 31.72 10.47 -24.96
N LEU A 495 31.65 9.98 -23.70
CA LEU A 495 30.54 10.26 -22.81
C LEU A 495 30.44 11.76 -22.49
N ILE A 496 31.58 12.43 -22.25
CA ILE A 496 31.60 13.88 -21.97
C ILE A 496 31.06 14.67 -23.16
N LEU A 497 31.45 14.32 -24.40
CA LEU A 497 30.95 14.98 -25.60
C LEU A 497 29.43 14.82 -25.76
N GLU A 498 28.92 13.60 -25.65
CA GLU A 498 27.47 13.34 -25.76
C GLU A 498 26.68 14.05 -24.66
N MET A 499 27.20 14.09 -23.42
CA MET A 499 26.59 14.84 -22.33
C MET A 499 26.58 16.35 -22.62
N GLN A 500 27.69 16.92 -23.13
CA GLN A 500 27.75 18.33 -23.50
C GLN A 500 26.73 18.70 -24.57
N ASP A 501 26.59 17.87 -25.60
CA ASP A 501 25.67 18.16 -26.70
C ASP A 501 24.20 17.97 -26.28
N THR A 502 23.92 16.99 -25.41
CA THR A 502 22.59 16.79 -24.82
C THR A 502 22.16 17.98 -23.96
N LEU A 503 23.06 18.48 -23.10
CA LEU A 503 22.78 19.64 -22.24
C LEU A 503 22.61 20.93 -23.05
N LYS A 504 23.44 21.14 -24.08
CA LYS A 504 23.28 22.29 -25.00
C LYS A 504 21.95 22.28 -25.75
N ALA A 505 21.41 21.10 -26.02
CA ALA A 505 20.08 20.95 -26.63
C ALA A 505 18.92 21.18 -25.64
N GLY A 506 19.21 21.42 -24.36
CA GLY A 506 18.19 21.61 -23.31
C GLY A 506 17.54 20.30 -22.86
N HIS A 507 18.21 19.17 -23.06
CA HIS A 507 17.74 17.87 -22.60
C HIS A 507 18.42 17.47 -21.28
N GLN A 508 17.75 16.60 -20.52
CA GLN A 508 18.23 16.08 -19.24
C GLN A 508 18.99 14.75 -19.43
N ILE A 509 19.93 14.48 -18.54
CA ILE A 509 20.78 13.28 -18.57
C ILE A 509 20.54 12.44 -17.32
N ILE A 510 20.47 11.12 -17.50
CA ILE A 510 20.46 10.16 -16.41
C ILE A 510 21.76 9.35 -16.46
N LEU A 511 22.52 9.39 -15.36
CA LEU A 511 23.73 8.60 -15.17
C LEU A 511 23.45 7.47 -14.19
N PHE A 512 23.53 6.25 -14.69
CA PHE A 512 23.24 5.06 -13.91
C PHE A 512 24.53 4.41 -13.41
N GLN A 513 24.63 4.15 -12.11
CA GLN A 513 25.70 3.39 -11.50
C GLN A 513 25.15 2.32 -10.56
N ASN A 514 25.63 1.08 -10.69
CA ASN A 514 25.12 -0.04 -9.90
C ASN A 514 25.55 0.06 -8.42
N ARG A 515 24.61 0.53 -7.57
CA ARG A 515 24.57 0.48 -6.09
C ARG A 515 25.71 1.21 -5.34
N ARG A 516 25.41 1.61 -4.09
CA ARG A 516 26.21 2.44 -3.16
C ARG A 516 27.69 2.07 -2.92
N GLY A 517 28.13 0.88 -3.31
CA GLY A 517 29.39 0.27 -2.86
C GLY A 517 29.19 -1.19 -2.53
N PHE A 518 29.61 -2.07 -3.43
CA PHE A 518 30.03 -3.41 -3.03
C PHE A 518 31.44 -3.30 -2.47
N SER A 519 31.74 -4.12 -1.48
CA SER A 519 33.09 -4.26 -0.94
C SER A 519 34.03 -4.50 -2.14
N PRO A 520 34.98 -3.59 -2.39
CA PRO A 520 35.57 -3.42 -3.70
C PRO A 520 36.19 -4.71 -4.19
N ILE A 521 35.86 -5.11 -5.41
CA ILE A 521 36.67 -6.14 -6.08
C ILE A 521 37.96 -5.44 -6.47
N VAL A 522 39.09 -6.07 -6.17
CA VAL A 522 40.39 -5.56 -6.60
C VAL A 522 40.61 -6.01 -8.03
N GLU A 523 40.94 -5.07 -8.92
CA GLU A 523 41.30 -5.35 -10.31
C GLU A 523 42.63 -4.67 -10.64
N CYS A 524 43.49 -5.35 -11.39
CA CYS A 524 44.69 -4.75 -11.94
C CYS A 524 44.37 -3.88 -13.16
N ASN A 525 44.69 -2.59 -13.12
CA ASN A 525 44.46 -1.66 -14.24
C ASN A 525 45.30 -1.99 -15.48
N THR A 526 46.39 -2.73 -15.33
CA THR A 526 47.27 -3.11 -16.44
C THR A 526 46.79 -4.35 -17.20
N CYS A 527 46.33 -5.40 -16.50
CA CYS A 527 45.97 -6.68 -17.13
C CYS A 527 44.52 -7.13 -16.90
N GLY A 528 43.76 -6.44 -16.06
CA GLY A 528 42.37 -6.78 -15.72
C GLY A 528 42.21 -8.00 -14.81
N HIS A 529 43.30 -8.50 -14.20
CA HIS A 529 43.22 -9.63 -13.27
C HIS A 529 42.61 -9.21 -11.92
N SER A 530 41.66 -10.00 -11.44
CA SER A 530 41.07 -9.86 -10.11
C SER A 530 41.39 -11.10 -9.26
N PRO A 531 41.84 -10.94 -8.00
CA PRO A 531 42.16 -12.08 -7.13
C PRO A 531 40.98 -13.05 -6.98
N GLN A 532 41.21 -14.33 -7.24
CA GLN A 532 40.17 -15.38 -7.18
C GLN A 532 40.27 -16.19 -5.90
N CYS A 533 39.12 -16.71 -5.44
CA CYS A 533 39.05 -17.66 -4.35
C CYS A 533 39.53 -19.03 -4.82
N PRO A 534 40.56 -19.63 -4.19
CA PRO A 534 41.06 -20.94 -4.60
C PRO A 534 40.06 -22.08 -4.34
N ASN A 535 39.02 -21.83 -3.53
CA ASN A 535 38.02 -22.83 -3.14
C ASN A 535 36.71 -22.74 -3.94
N CYS A 536 36.43 -21.60 -4.60
CA CYS A 536 35.10 -21.33 -5.17
C CYS A 536 35.12 -20.74 -6.58
N ASP A 537 36.30 -20.40 -7.12
CA ASP A 537 36.44 -19.79 -8.44
C ASP A 537 35.60 -18.50 -8.61
N VAL A 538 35.47 -17.74 -7.52
CA VAL A 538 34.81 -16.42 -7.47
C VAL A 538 35.80 -15.37 -7.04
N SER A 539 35.59 -14.13 -7.48
CA SER A 539 36.49 -13.02 -7.14
C SER A 539 36.40 -12.66 -5.66
N LEU A 540 37.55 -12.40 -5.04
CA LEU A 540 37.64 -12.01 -3.64
C LEU A 540 37.24 -10.55 -3.47
N THR A 541 36.59 -10.30 -2.33
CA THR A 541 36.04 -8.99 -1.97
C THR A 541 36.98 -8.28 -0.99
N PHE A 542 37.38 -7.03 -1.24
CA PHE A 542 38.30 -6.29 -0.39
C PHE A 542 37.61 -5.59 0.77
N HIS A 543 38.02 -5.93 2.00
CA HIS A 543 37.54 -5.34 3.24
C HIS A 543 38.56 -4.33 3.76
N GLN A 544 38.42 -3.07 3.36
CA GLN A 544 39.40 -1.99 3.61
C GLN A 544 39.79 -1.83 5.10
N TYR A 545 38.82 -1.85 6.02
CA TYR A 545 39.09 -1.72 7.47
C TYR A 545 40.02 -2.80 8.04
N LYS A 546 39.94 -4.02 7.48
CA LYS A 546 40.76 -5.17 7.90
C LYS A 546 41.93 -5.42 6.96
N ASN A 547 42.05 -4.63 5.90
CA ASN A 547 43.02 -4.78 4.82
C ASN A 547 43.16 -6.23 4.31
N GLN A 548 42.03 -6.91 4.09
CA GLN A 548 41.99 -8.32 3.71
C GLN A 548 41.07 -8.55 2.52
N LEU A 549 41.40 -9.55 1.71
CA LEU A 549 40.54 -10.13 0.68
C LEU A 549 39.72 -11.26 1.30
N ARG A 550 38.41 -11.30 1.03
CA ARG A 550 37.51 -12.31 1.60
C ARG A 550 36.55 -12.87 0.55
N CYS A 551 36.39 -14.18 0.56
CA CYS A 551 35.33 -14.88 -0.15
C CYS A 551 34.06 -14.91 0.71
N HIS A 552 32.95 -14.40 0.20
CA HIS A 552 31.64 -14.46 0.88
C HIS A 552 30.91 -15.79 0.72
N TYR A 553 31.39 -16.69 -0.16
CA TYR A 553 30.81 -18.01 -0.38
C TYR A 553 31.35 -19.05 0.60
N CYS A 554 32.69 -19.18 0.73
CA CYS A 554 33.31 -20.18 1.62
C CYS A 554 34.01 -19.60 2.85
N GLY A 555 34.09 -18.27 2.97
CA GLY A 555 34.79 -17.62 4.09
C GLY A 555 36.32 -17.63 4.00
N TYR A 556 36.90 -18.12 2.90
CA TYR A 556 38.34 -17.98 2.62
C TYR A 556 38.75 -16.50 2.73
N HIS A 557 39.91 -16.25 3.31
CA HIS A 557 40.47 -14.91 3.40
C HIS A 557 41.96 -14.96 3.15
N SER A 558 42.47 -13.91 2.51
CA SER A 558 43.88 -13.67 2.26
C SER A 558 44.22 -12.22 2.52
N VAL A 559 45.52 -11.92 2.60
CA VAL A 559 46.00 -10.55 2.70
C VAL A 559 45.83 -9.85 1.35
N MET A 560 45.60 -8.53 1.38
CA MET A 560 45.64 -7.75 0.15
C MET A 560 47.09 -7.56 -0.31
N HIS A 561 47.45 -8.16 -1.44
CA HIS A 561 48.78 -8.02 -2.04
C HIS A 561 48.95 -6.61 -2.67
N LYS A 562 50.17 -6.08 -2.65
CA LYS A 562 50.51 -4.77 -3.26
C LYS A 562 50.80 -4.86 -4.75
N THR A 563 50.94 -6.06 -5.29
CA THR A 563 51.26 -6.34 -6.68
C THR A 563 50.31 -7.37 -7.25
N CYS A 564 49.99 -7.24 -8.53
CA CYS A 564 49.14 -8.17 -9.25
C CYS A 564 49.79 -9.57 -9.32
N GLU A 565 49.01 -10.62 -9.00
CA GLU A 565 49.47 -12.01 -9.07
C GLU A 565 49.74 -12.47 -10.51
N ALA A 566 49.08 -11.86 -11.50
CA ALA A 566 49.20 -12.24 -12.90
C ALA A 566 50.31 -11.49 -13.68
N CYS A 567 50.49 -10.18 -13.43
CA CYS A 567 51.44 -9.35 -14.20
C CYS A 567 52.45 -8.58 -13.35
N HIS A 568 52.39 -8.73 -12.02
CA HIS A 568 53.26 -8.04 -11.06
C HIS A 568 53.22 -6.51 -11.08
N SER A 569 52.29 -5.90 -11.82
CA SER A 569 52.02 -4.46 -11.77
C SER A 569 51.58 -4.04 -10.36
N VAL A 570 51.98 -2.83 -9.95
CA VAL A 570 51.54 -2.18 -8.71
C VAL A 570 50.23 -1.41 -8.90
N GLU A 571 49.72 -1.33 -10.13
CA GLU A 571 48.46 -0.65 -10.46
C GLU A 571 47.26 -1.57 -10.13
N LEU A 572 47.10 -1.87 -8.85
CA LEU A 572 45.91 -2.51 -8.30
C LEU A 572 44.95 -1.43 -7.80
N ASP A 573 43.71 -1.51 -8.23
CA ASP A 573 42.67 -0.58 -7.81
C ASP A 573 41.45 -1.33 -7.29
N SER A 574 40.79 -0.71 -6.32
CA SER A 574 39.47 -1.13 -5.87
C SER A 574 38.43 -0.69 -6.89
N LYS A 575 37.93 -1.61 -7.71
CA LYS A 575 36.78 -1.35 -8.59
C LYS A 575 35.53 -1.15 -7.72
N GLY A 576 35.09 0.10 -7.66
CA GLY A 576 33.83 0.50 -7.05
C GLY A 576 33.85 1.98 -6.66
N PHE A 577 33.32 2.85 -7.52
CA PHE A 577 33.00 4.23 -7.17
C PHE A 577 31.48 4.36 -7.05
N GLY A 578 31.04 5.02 -5.97
CA GLY A 578 29.62 5.19 -5.67
C GLY A 578 29.00 6.35 -6.43
N THR A 579 27.67 6.46 -6.34
CA THR A 579 26.90 7.59 -6.87
C THR A 579 27.38 8.95 -6.36
N GLU A 580 27.94 9.02 -5.14
CA GLU A 580 28.51 10.25 -4.58
C GLU A 580 29.71 10.76 -5.38
N GLN A 581 30.61 9.85 -5.78
CA GLN A 581 31.79 10.22 -6.53
C GLN A 581 31.43 10.65 -7.95
N VAL A 582 30.46 9.96 -8.58
CA VAL A 582 29.92 10.34 -9.88
C VAL A 582 29.27 11.73 -9.82
N GLU A 583 28.49 12.02 -8.78
CA GLU A 583 27.87 13.33 -8.57
C GLU A 583 28.93 14.44 -8.46
N GLN A 584 29.97 14.23 -7.64
CA GLN A 584 31.05 15.21 -7.47
C GLN A 584 31.82 15.47 -8.77
N GLU A 585 32.17 14.40 -9.49
CA GLU A 585 32.87 14.50 -10.78
C GLU A 585 31.99 15.15 -11.86
N ALA A 586 30.70 14.82 -11.91
CA ALA A 586 29.75 15.45 -12.83
C ALA A 586 29.59 16.95 -12.54
N LYS A 587 29.48 17.37 -11.26
CA LYS A 587 29.44 18.79 -10.87
C LYS A 587 30.72 19.53 -11.26
N ALA A 588 31.88 18.86 -11.14
CA ALA A 588 33.15 19.46 -11.54
C ALA A 588 33.26 19.64 -13.07
N LEU A 589 32.72 18.70 -13.85
CA LEU A 589 32.72 18.75 -15.32
C LEU A 589 31.68 19.73 -15.89
N PHE A 590 30.54 19.88 -15.21
CA PHE A 590 29.39 20.66 -15.66
C PHE A 590 28.91 21.62 -14.55
N PRO A 591 29.72 22.64 -14.19
CA PRO A 591 29.43 23.50 -13.03
C PRO A 591 28.21 24.42 -13.21
N ASP A 592 27.81 24.68 -14.46
CA ASP A 592 26.66 25.53 -14.80
C ASP A 592 25.32 24.76 -14.78
N TYR A 593 25.33 23.45 -14.53
CA TYR A 593 24.17 22.58 -14.58
C TYR A 593 23.86 21.95 -13.22
N ASN A 594 22.58 21.75 -12.94
CA ASN A 594 22.10 21.19 -11.68
C ASN A 594 22.24 19.66 -11.70
N VAL A 595 23.20 19.16 -10.92
CA VAL A 595 23.41 17.73 -10.72
C VAL A 595 22.77 17.29 -9.40
N ALA A 596 21.89 16.30 -9.47
CA ALA A 596 21.26 15.68 -8.31
C ALA A 596 21.59 14.18 -8.22
N ARG A 597 21.42 13.62 -7.03
CA ARG A 597 21.66 12.21 -6.73
C ARG A 597 20.40 11.53 -6.21
N MET A 598 20.12 10.34 -6.75
CA MET A 598 18.99 9.49 -6.38
C MET A 598 19.45 8.08 -6.01
N ASP A 599 19.54 7.85 -4.70
CA ASP A 599 19.90 6.58 -4.10
C ASP A 599 19.17 6.40 -2.76
N LEU A 600 19.40 5.25 -2.12
CA LEU A 600 18.70 4.91 -0.88
C LEU A 600 18.98 5.90 0.28
N ASP A 601 20.07 6.68 0.24
CA ASP A 601 20.39 7.63 1.33
C ASP A 601 19.64 8.95 1.13
N THR A 602 19.61 9.43 -0.09
CA THR A 602 18.88 10.64 -0.50
C THR A 602 17.35 10.44 -0.46
N THR A 603 16.88 9.21 -0.58
CA THR A 603 15.44 8.86 -0.59
C THR A 603 14.88 8.34 0.74
N ARG A 604 15.67 8.31 1.81
CA ARG A 604 15.27 7.77 3.14
C ARG A 604 14.13 8.54 3.83
N GLY A 605 13.97 9.83 3.53
CA GLY A 605 12.87 10.63 4.06
C GLY A 605 11.54 10.28 3.40
N LYS A 606 10.43 10.43 4.13
CA LYS A 606 9.05 10.11 3.67
C LYS A 606 8.69 10.70 2.29
N TYR A 607 9.32 11.81 1.90
CA TYR A 607 9.11 12.51 0.62
C TYR A 607 10.38 12.65 -0.24
N GLY A 608 11.48 11.98 0.11
CA GLY A 608 12.78 12.17 -0.56
C GLY A 608 12.77 11.75 -2.03
N TYR A 609 12.13 10.60 -2.33
CA TYR A 609 11.97 10.10 -3.69
C TYR A 609 11.13 11.03 -4.57
N GLU A 610 9.94 11.38 -4.10
CA GLU A 610 8.95 12.20 -4.82
C GLU A 610 9.50 13.59 -5.13
N LYS A 611 10.19 14.22 -4.16
CA LYS A 611 10.83 15.52 -4.37
C LYS A 611 11.83 15.52 -5.53
N ILE A 612 12.65 14.46 -5.65
CA ILE A 612 13.66 14.36 -6.72
C ILE A 612 12.99 14.14 -8.07
N ILE A 613 11.99 13.27 -8.14
CA ILE A 613 11.24 13.02 -9.38
C ILE A 613 10.48 14.28 -9.83
N THR A 614 9.78 14.96 -8.92
CA THR A 614 9.10 16.22 -9.25
C THR A 614 10.07 17.29 -9.72
N ALA A 615 11.24 17.43 -9.09
CA ALA A 615 12.27 18.35 -9.53
C ALA A 615 12.83 17.98 -10.92
N LEU A 616 12.94 16.68 -11.25
CA LEU A 616 13.30 16.22 -12.58
C LEU A 616 12.20 16.54 -13.60
N GLU A 617 10.94 16.26 -13.30
CA GLU A 617 9.78 16.58 -14.16
C GLU A 617 9.65 18.09 -14.43
N GLN A 618 9.98 18.91 -13.43
CA GLN A 618 9.97 20.38 -13.51
C GLN A 618 11.24 20.96 -14.17
N GLN A 619 12.15 20.10 -14.64
CA GLN A 619 13.43 20.50 -15.26
C GLN A 619 14.33 21.33 -14.33
N GLU A 620 14.21 21.16 -13.01
CA GLU A 620 15.12 21.78 -12.04
C GLU A 620 16.45 21.01 -11.95
N ILE A 621 16.46 19.74 -12.37
CA ILE A 621 17.63 18.86 -12.39
C ILE A 621 18.02 18.59 -13.85
N ASP A 622 19.27 18.88 -14.21
CA ASP A 622 19.79 18.63 -15.56
C ASP A 622 20.47 17.25 -15.67
N ILE A 623 21.19 16.84 -14.62
CA ILE A 623 21.90 15.56 -14.56
C ILE A 623 21.47 14.81 -13.30
N LEU A 624 20.81 13.67 -13.48
CA LEU A 624 20.41 12.80 -12.38
C LEU A 624 21.34 11.59 -12.29
N VAL A 625 22.12 11.52 -11.23
CA VAL A 625 22.98 10.37 -10.91
C VAL A 625 22.22 9.42 -10.00
N GLY A 626 22.10 8.15 -10.35
CA GLY A 626 21.37 7.22 -9.48
C GLY A 626 21.74 5.76 -9.67
N THR A 627 21.04 4.95 -8.87
CA THR A 627 21.17 3.48 -8.88
C THR A 627 19.92 2.85 -9.50
N GLN A 628 19.68 1.55 -9.24
CA GLN A 628 18.46 0.81 -9.62
C GLN A 628 17.12 1.48 -9.23
N MET A 629 17.12 2.57 -8.46
CA MET A 629 15.93 3.37 -8.16
C MET A 629 15.50 4.31 -9.29
N LEU A 630 16.33 4.47 -10.34
CA LEU A 630 16.02 5.26 -11.54
C LEU A 630 15.14 4.51 -12.56
N THR A 631 15.09 3.18 -12.44
CA THR A 631 14.31 2.25 -13.27
C THR A 631 13.14 1.75 -12.47
#